data_AF-A0A929MY62-F1
#
_entry.id   AF-A0A929MY62-F1
#
_cell.length_a   1.000
_cell.length_b   1.000
_cell.length_c   1.000
_cell.angle_alpha   90.00
_cell.angle_beta   90.00
_cell.angle_gamma   90.00
#
_symmetry.space_group_name_H-M   'P 1'
#
loop_
_entity.id
_entity.type
_entity.pdbx_description
1 polymer ?
#
loop_
_entity_poly.entity_id
_entity_poly.type
_entity_poly.pdbx_seq_one_letter_code
_entity_poly.pdbx_strand_id
1 'polypeptide(L)'
;MGFLLSVDLTTHRAMITALLLTIAVLVVSALVLPLTRRGRAGSPLGAVLPRRAHPWRTAGRWSVRALAMLLPVIMILATGAMAYNRTLKLVTTPRDLFGIISAGLSGPQTDDVQSADGQSDGEQSAHEQTQSGDPALLTDFEPTEESGMLKTTWTGPISGITQPVYAITPAGYRPNDGKKYGVIMTLHGYPGDPEGTMWGAQVSEALQSAIDQGLIPPTIVIGPEVNVDDSEHDCADLPGRPPVFTWVTKDVPAMIKANFPNVSTERAAWMIAGFSSGAYCSVWTAMRAPEVFGSAAFLSGYDTQIEGEMKRQGQQYLAENTLSTMLANRTPDGLRIYAMAAQDDAVGGAPTAVAMANAAKAPDSVTPDTPETGGHAGPLWREHIPTMLAWWGSDNSVAHAVGTPPTAEAAQSSNDFGQIVTSQTVTHRTRPFGVNGVGSLVVVGLLALLSALFCALRVPRWVAAAGGGSSPSPSQSADPDEAGAATADRATAAGSANSAIASEPDEADTGTSQATGGGALAVLR
;
A
#
# COMPACT_ATOMS: atom_id res chain seq x y z
N MET A 1 20.18 9.94 20.49
CA MET A 1 19.81 9.84 19.05
C MET A 1 19.45 8.41 18.63
N GLY A 2 20.12 7.36 19.15
CA GLY A 2 19.83 5.96 18.77
C GLY A 2 18.38 5.49 18.92
N PHE A 3 17.70 5.86 20.02
CA PHE A 3 16.30 5.45 20.26
C PHE A 3 15.29 6.01 19.23
N LEU A 4 15.52 7.22 18.70
CA LEU A 4 14.64 7.82 17.69
C LEU A 4 14.86 7.21 16.30
N LEU A 5 16.01 6.60 16.06
CA LEU A 5 16.37 5.96 14.80
C LEU A 5 15.90 4.50 14.73
N SER A 6 15.49 3.91 15.85
CA SER A 6 14.99 2.53 15.97
C SER A 6 13.48 2.44 16.17
N VAL A 7 12.75 3.55 16.01
CA VAL A 7 11.28 3.55 16.14
C VAL A 7 10.67 2.90 14.92
N ASP A 8 9.90 1.85 15.12
CA ASP A 8 9.14 1.20 14.05
C ASP A 8 7.99 2.11 13.57
N LEU A 9 8.12 2.58 12.33
CA LEU A 9 7.18 3.50 11.68
C LEU A 9 5.92 2.80 11.16
N THR A 10 5.85 1.48 11.24
CA THR A 10 4.73 0.67 10.73
C THR A 10 3.66 0.40 11.78
N THR A 11 3.98 0.59 13.07
CA THR A 11 3.08 0.30 14.18
C THR A 11 1.90 1.27 14.29
N HIS A 12 0.75 0.76 14.75
CA HIS A 12 -0.44 1.58 15.00
C HIS A 12 -0.18 2.68 16.07
N ARG A 13 0.72 2.40 17.02
CA ARG A 13 1.13 3.34 18.07
C ARG A 13 1.99 4.47 17.52
N ALA A 14 2.92 4.18 16.61
CA ALA A 14 3.72 5.20 15.92
C ALA A 14 2.82 6.13 15.09
N MET A 15 1.84 5.58 14.37
CA MET A 15 0.87 6.34 13.59
C MET A 15 0.00 7.28 14.43
N ILE A 16 -0.57 6.79 15.54
CA ILE A 16 -1.34 7.64 16.47
C ILE A 16 -0.43 8.75 17.02
N THR A 17 0.80 8.41 17.39
CA THR A 17 1.75 9.38 17.96
C THR A 17 2.11 10.46 16.93
N ALA A 18 2.39 10.09 15.67
CA ALA A 18 2.66 11.03 14.58
C ALA A 18 1.46 11.93 14.27
N LEU A 19 0.23 11.38 14.29
CA LEU A 19 -0.99 12.13 14.10
C LEU A 19 -1.22 13.14 15.24
N LEU A 20 -1.05 12.72 16.49
CA LEU A 20 -1.19 13.59 17.66
C LEU A 20 -0.15 14.71 17.67
N LEU A 21 1.10 14.41 17.30
CA LEU A 21 2.16 15.41 17.15
C LEU A 21 1.85 16.40 16.03
N THR A 22 1.32 15.93 14.90
CA THR A 22 0.90 16.79 13.79
C THR A 22 -0.24 17.73 14.21
N ILE A 23 -1.24 17.21 14.93
CA ILE A 23 -2.33 18.03 15.49
C ILE A 23 -1.78 19.05 16.48
N ALA A 24 -0.88 18.67 17.38
CA ALA A 24 -0.25 19.58 18.34
C ALA A 24 0.52 20.71 17.63
N VAL A 25 1.31 20.38 16.59
CA VAL A 25 2.05 21.35 15.79
C VAL A 25 1.12 22.30 15.03
N LEU A 26 -0.02 21.81 14.52
CA LEU A 26 -1.05 22.64 13.89
C LEU A 26 -1.66 23.62 14.90
N VAL A 27 -2.01 23.15 16.10
CA VAL A 27 -2.56 23.98 17.18
C VAL A 27 -1.56 25.04 17.62
N VAL A 28 -0.31 24.67 17.88
CA VAL A 28 0.75 25.62 18.25
C VAL A 28 0.98 26.65 17.15
N SER A 29 1.01 26.23 15.88
CA SER A 29 1.18 27.13 14.75
C SER A 29 0.02 28.13 14.65
N ALA A 30 -1.22 27.65 14.81
CA ALA A 30 -2.42 28.49 14.83
C ALA A 30 -2.43 29.52 15.97
N LEU A 31 -1.83 29.20 17.12
CA LEU A 31 -1.69 30.11 18.27
C LEU A 31 -0.54 31.11 18.11
N VAL A 32 0.56 30.72 17.47
CA VAL A 32 1.76 31.56 17.30
C VAL A 32 1.62 32.54 16.13
N LEU A 33 0.95 32.15 15.04
CA LEU A 33 0.74 32.97 13.85
C LEU A 33 0.11 34.36 14.17
N PRO A 34 -0.94 34.47 15.01
CA PRO A 34 -1.49 35.76 15.46
C PRO A 34 -0.50 36.62 16.25
N LEU A 35 0.28 36.02 17.15
CA LEU A 35 1.23 36.72 18.05
C LEU A 35 2.40 37.34 17.29
N THR A 36 2.71 36.82 16.11
CA THR A 36 3.76 37.41 15.27
C THR A 36 3.29 38.70 14.57
N ARG A 37 1.98 39.02 14.50
CA ARG A 37 1.46 40.23 13.86
C ARG A 37 1.92 41.52 14.56
N ARG A 38 2.01 42.60 13.78
CA ARG A 38 2.27 43.93 14.32
C ARG A 38 0.95 44.42 14.92
N GLY A 39 0.90 44.67 16.22
CA GLY A 39 -0.14 45.53 16.77
C GLY A 39 -0.04 46.87 16.07
N ARG A 40 -1.05 47.24 15.28
CA ARG A 40 -1.24 48.64 14.87
C ARG A 40 -1.89 49.34 16.07
N ALA A 41 -1.11 49.51 17.13
CA ALA A 41 -1.49 50.43 18.20
C ALA A 41 -1.53 51.82 17.56
N GLY A 42 -2.70 52.45 17.56
CA GLY A 42 -2.79 53.87 17.24
C GLY A 42 -1.88 54.63 18.17
N SER A 43 -0.96 55.42 17.62
CA SER A 43 -0.16 56.35 18.43
C SER A 43 -1.08 57.48 18.92
N PRO A 44 -1.18 57.75 20.23
CA PRO A 44 -1.54 59.09 20.65
C PRO A 44 -0.41 60.02 20.21
N LEU A 45 -0.78 61.23 19.78
CA LEU A 45 0.15 62.27 19.36
C LEU A 45 1.17 62.58 20.46
N GLY A 46 2.45 62.47 20.12
CA GLY A 46 3.56 63.09 20.85
C GLY A 46 4.32 62.20 21.84
N ALA A 47 5.36 61.50 21.37
CA ALA A 47 6.63 61.31 22.10
C ALA A 47 7.70 60.56 21.27
N VAL A 48 8.79 61.27 20.97
CA VAL A 48 10.22 60.89 20.98
C VAL A 48 10.68 59.54 20.34
N LEU A 49 11.45 59.70 19.25
CA LEU A 49 12.48 58.84 18.60
C LEU A 49 12.19 57.35 18.32
N PRO A 50 12.39 56.87 17.06
CA PRO A 50 12.31 55.45 16.79
C PRO A 50 13.56 54.76 17.35
N ARG A 51 13.41 53.96 18.40
CA ARG A 51 14.38 52.89 18.70
C ARG A 51 14.47 52.03 17.44
N ARG A 52 15.62 52.06 16.74
CA ARG A 52 15.95 51.12 15.66
C ARG A 52 15.58 49.72 16.13
N ALA A 53 14.50 49.15 15.60
CA ALA A 53 14.18 47.76 15.86
C ALA A 53 15.35 46.94 15.34
N HIS A 54 16.06 46.28 16.26
CA HIS A 54 17.27 45.53 15.96
C HIS A 54 16.93 44.50 14.86
N PRO A 55 17.65 44.45 13.72
CA PRO A 55 17.31 43.60 12.57
C PRO A 55 17.10 42.11 12.93
N TRP A 56 17.70 41.67 14.03
CA TRP A 56 17.59 40.35 14.64
C TRP A 56 16.18 40.03 15.16
N ARG A 57 15.44 41.02 15.68
CA ARG A 57 14.04 40.85 16.14
C ARG A 57 13.05 40.78 14.99
N THR A 58 13.35 41.40 13.85
CA THR A 58 12.55 41.27 12.63
C THR A 58 12.85 39.97 11.90
N ALA A 59 14.12 39.60 11.76
CA ALA A 59 14.54 38.33 11.17
C ALA A 59 13.97 37.13 11.93
N GLY A 60 14.09 37.10 13.27
CA GLY A 60 13.53 36.03 14.09
C GLY A 60 12.01 35.85 13.96
N ARG A 61 11.26 36.93 13.69
CA ARG A 61 9.80 36.85 13.49
C ARG A 61 9.42 36.28 12.13
N TRP A 62 10.20 36.55 11.10
CA TRP A 62 10.01 35.93 9.79
C TRP A 62 10.40 34.45 9.83
N SER A 63 11.46 34.09 10.56
CA SER A 63 11.84 32.69 10.80
C SER A 63 10.78 31.91 11.57
N VAL A 64 10.20 32.50 12.63
CA VAL A 64 9.11 31.86 13.41
C VAL A 64 7.86 31.66 12.55
N ARG A 65 7.53 32.60 11.65
CA ARG A 65 6.41 32.44 10.71
C ARG A 65 6.68 31.39 9.65
N ALA A 66 7.86 31.39 9.06
CA ALA A 66 8.26 30.39 8.09
C ALA A 66 8.21 28.99 8.73
N LEU A 67 8.70 28.85 9.95
CA LEU A 67 8.64 27.60 10.71
C LEU A 67 7.20 27.19 11.04
N ALA A 68 6.36 28.11 11.52
CA ALA A 68 4.94 27.83 11.81
C ALA A 68 4.10 27.52 10.56
N MET A 69 4.58 27.82 9.35
CA MET A 69 3.93 27.48 8.08
C MET A 69 4.48 26.21 7.46
N LEU A 70 5.80 25.99 7.50
CA LEU A 70 6.47 24.87 6.85
C LEU A 70 6.40 23.59 7.69
N LEU A 71 6.54 23.70 9.02
CA LEU A 71 6.56 22.54 9.91
C LEU A 71 5.26 21.71 9.87
N PRO A 72 4.04 22.31 9.90
CA PRO A 72 2.81 21.53 9.78
C PRO A 72 2.67 20.85 8.41
N VAL A 73 3.10 21.50 7.32
CA VAL A 73 3.07 20.92 5.97
C VAL A 73 3.99 19.71 5.89
N ILE A 74 5.22 19.83 6.40
CA ILE A 74 6.18 18.72 6.48
C ILE A 74 5.61 17.58 7.32
N MET A 75 5.00 17.87 8.48
CA MET A 75 4.42 16.85 9.36
C MET A 75 3.20 16.15 8.75
N ILE A 76 2.34 16.86 8.03
CA ILE A 76 1.20 16.28 7.30
C ILE A 76 1.71 15.36 6.17
N LEU A 77 2.68 15.84 5.39
CA LEU A 77 3.30 15.02 4.33
C LEU A 77 4.00 13.80 4.90
N ALA A 78 4.72 13.94 6.02
CA ALA A 78 5.37 12.83 6.71
C ALA A 78 4.36 11.83 7.30
N THR A 79 3.24 12.29 7.86
CA THR A 79 2.17 11.42 8.39
C THR A 79 1.43 10.70 7.26
N GLY A 80 1.16 11.38 6.15
CA GLY A 80 0.57 10.76 4.95
C GLY A 80 1.51 9.75 4.31
N ALA A 81 2.80 10.07 4.23
CA ALA A 81 3.83 9.14 3.79
C ALA A 81 3.95 7.94 4.74
N MET A 82 3.82 8.14 6.06
CA MET A 82 3.82 7.05 7.05
C MET A 82 2.57 6.16 6.93
N ALA A 83 1.40 6.72 6.65
CA ALA A 83 0.17 5.96 6.39
C ALA A 83 0.28 5.11 5.10
N TYR A 84 0.83 5.70 4.04
CA TYR A 84 1.11 5.00 2.78
C TYR A 84 2.18 3.92 2.97
N ASN A 85 3.25 4.25 3.68
CA ASN A 85 4.34 3.35 4.06
C ASN A 85 3.85 2.20 4.94
N ARG A 86 2.87 2.39 5.82
CA ARG A 86 2.26 1.28 6.58
C ARG A 86 1.55 0.27 5.68
N THR A 87 1.03 0.72 4.55
CA THR A 87 0.33 -0.16 3.60
C THR A 87 1.29 -1.01 2.76
N LEU A 88 2.56 -0.59 2.66
CA LEU A 88 3.57 -1.19 1.78
C LEU A 88 4.87 -1.59 2.51
N LYS A 89 5.01 -1.26 3.79
CA LYS A 89 6.21 -1.36 4.66
C LYS A 89 7.55 -1.04 3.95
N LEU A 90 7.60 0.02 3.13
CA LEU A 90 8.77 0.41 2.32
C LEU A 90 9.96 0.92 3.16
N VAL A 91 9.70 1.46 4.37
CA VAL A 91 10.68 2.04 5.30
C VAL A 91 10.27 1.66 6.73
N THR A 92 10.94 0.70 7.34
CA THR A 92 10.54 0.20 8.67
C THR A 92 11.05 1.11 9.80
N THR A 93 12.18 1.80 9.60
CA THR A 93 12.74 2.73 10.59
C THR A 93 13.24 4.07 10.00
N PRO A 94 13.38 5.13 10.81
CA PRO A 94 14.03 6.38 10.39
C PRO A 94 15.50 6.19 9.98
N ARG A 95 16.16 5.11 10.44
CA ARG A 95 17.51 4.73 10.01
C ARG A 95 17.51 4.32 8.53
N ASP A 96 16.49 3.60 8.07
CA ASP A 96 16.38 3.17 6.66
C ASP A 96 16.11 4.37 5.75
N LEU A 97 15.30 5.33 6.20
CA LEU A 97 15.10 6.59 5.49
C LEU A 97 16.41 7.39 5.35
N PHE A 98 17.21 7.46 6.42
CA PHE A 98 18.53 8.09 6.38
C PHE A 98 19.53 7.29 5.52
N GLY A 99 19.47 5.96 5.54
CA GLY A 99 20.26 5.07 4.70
C GLY A 99 19.98 5.28 3.22
N ILE A 100 18.71 5.37 2.82
CA ILE A 100 18.28 5.62 1.44
C ILE A 100 18.70 7.03 0.97
N ILE A 101 18.53 8.05 1.81
CA ILE A 101 18.92 9.43 1.49
C ILE A 101 20.44 9.60 1.41
N SER A 102 21.20 8.91 2.28
CA SER A 102 22.67 8.95 2.28
C SER A 102 23.28 8.12 1.16
N ALA A 103 22.72 6.95 0.83
CA ALA A 103 23.12 6.14 -0.32
C ALA A 103 22.89 6.87 -1.66
N GLY A 104 21.90 7.77 -1.73
CA GLY A 104 21.68 8.65 -2.89
C GLY A 104 22.69 9.79 -3.03
N LEU A 105 23.50 10.09 -2.00
CA LEU A 105 24.42 11.23 -1.97
C LEU A 105 25.88 10.85 -1.71
N SER A 106 26.18 9.62 -1.31
CA SER A 106 27.55 9.16 -1.06
C SER A 106 27.64 7.65 -1.31
N GLY A 107 28.63 7.26 -2.12
CA GLY A 107 28.96 5.85 -2.36
C GLY A 107 29.32 5.11 -1.06
N PRO A 108 29.36 3.77 -1.08
CA PRO A 108 29.25 2.94 0.11
C PRO A 108 30.43 3.17 1.06
N GLN A 109 30.11 3.50 2.32
CA GLN A 109 31.04 3.32 3.43
C GLN A 109 30.58 2.13 4.27
N THR A 110 31.51 1.21 4.48
CA THR A 110 31.48 0.14 5.45
C THR A 110 31.74 0.70 6.85
N ASP A 111 30.93 0.34 7.85
CA ASP A 111 31.39 0.30 9.23
C ASP A 111 30.62 -0.76 10.02
N ASP A 112 31.39 -1.54 10.77
CA ASP A 112 31.03 -2.70 11.58
C ASP A 112 30.05 -2.37 12.72
N VAL A 113 29.13 -3.30 13.04
CA VAL A 113 28.44 -3.29 14.34
C VAL A 113 28.43 -4.67 15.00
N GLN A 114 29.16 -4.68 16.13
CA GLN A 114 29.02 -5.50 17.33
C GLN A 114 27.62 -6.05 17.62
N SER A 115 27.55 -7.38 17.72
CA SER A 115 26.48 -8.14 18.38
C SER A 115 26.40 -7.76 19.87
N ALA A 116 25.19 -7.47 20.34
CA ALA A 116 24.86 -7.37 21.74
C ALA A 116 23.89 -8.48 22.10
N ASP A 117 24.42 -9.53 22.73
CA ASP A 117 23.65 -10.60 23.37
C ASP A 117 22.78 -10.02 24.49
N GLY A 118 21.51 -10.41 24.49
CA GLY A 118 20.52 -10.05 25.50
C GLY A 118 19.67 -11.26 25.85
N GLN A 119 20.21 -12.12 26.71
CA GLN A 119 19.50 -13.16 27.44
C GLN A 119 18.32 -12.55 28.22
N SER A 120 17.11 -13.11 28.06
CA SER A 120 16.06 -12.97 29.06
C SER A 120 15.29 -14.27 29.20
N ASP A 121 15.43 -14.88 30.37
CA ASP A 121 14.69 -16.04 30.84
C ASP A 121 13.21 -15.68 31.06
N GLY A 122 12.31 -16.57 30.64
CA GLY A 122 10.88 -16.49 30.91
C GLY A 122 10.24 -17.86 30.69
N GLU A 123 9.71 -18.43 31.76
CA GLU A 123 9.30 -19.81 31.92
C GLU A 123 8.18 -20.31 30.98
N GLN A 124 8.35 -21.57 30.61
CA GLN A 124 7.53 -22.46 29.81
C GLN A 124 6.04 -22.51 30.22
N SER A 125 5.17 -22.61 29.22
CA SER A 125 3.96 -23.44 29.31
C SER A 125 3.97 -24.43 28.16
N ALA A 126 4.27 -25.69 28.50
CA ALA A 126 4.41 -26.79 27.58
C ALA A 126 3.05 -27.16 26.96
N HIS A 127 2.95 -27.01 25.63
CA HIS A 127 2.10 -27.87 24.81
C HIS A 127 2.99 -28.97 24.24
N GLU A 128 3.15 -30.03 25.03
CA GLU A 128 3.87 -31.23 24.61
C GLU A 128 2.97 -32.00 23.63
N GLN A 129 3.08 -31.65 22.35
CA GLN A 129 2.51 -32.39 21.24
C GLN A 129 3.61 -33.31 20.71
N THR A 130 3.46 -34.61 20.89
CA THR A 130 4.31 -35.63 20.24
C THR A 130 4.14 -35.53 18.73
N GLN A 131 4.96 -34.69 18.08
CA GLN A 131 5.11 -34.59 16.64
C GLN A 131 6.29 -35.48 16.23
N SER A 132 5.99 -36.54 15.46
CA SER A 132 7.00 -37.42 14.88
C SER A 132 7.63 -36.72 13.68
N GLY A 133 8.67 -35.93 13.92
CA GLY A 133 9.48 -35.25 12.91
C GLY A 133 10.92 -35.08 13.39
N ASP A 134 11.84 -34.75 12.48
CA ASP A 134 13.18 -34.30 12.85
C ASP A 134 13.03 -33.05 13.75
N PRO A 135 13.49 -33.07 15.02
CA PRO A 135 13.35 -31.94 15.93
C PRO A 135 13.93 -30.63 15.38
N ALA A 136 14.89 -30.69 14.46
CA ALA A 136 15.45 -29.50 13.81
C ALA A 136 14.46 -28.78 12.87
N LEU A 137 13.40 -29.46 12.43
CA LEU A 137 12.39 -28.91 11.52
C LEU A 137 11.14 -28.39 12.26
N LEU A 138 10.99 -28.71 13.54
CA LEU A 138 9.84 -28.28 14.34
C LEU A 138 10.03 -26.86 14.85
N THR A 139 8.95 -26.10 14.91
CA THR A 139 8.96 -24.71 15.40
C THR A 139 7.60 -24.30 15.95
N ASP A 140 7.62 -23.38 16.90
CA ASP A 140 6.40 -22.83 17.47
C ASP A 140 6.00 -21.55 16.72
N PHE A 141 4.73 -21.51 16.31
CA PHE A 141 4.12 -20.40 15.60
C PHE A 141 3.28 -19.58 16.57
N GLU A 142 3.61 -18.31 16.70
CA GLU A 142 2.92 -17.36 17.58
C GLU A 142 1.97 -16.46 16.77
N PRO A 143 0.78 -16.11 17.29
CA PRO A 143 -0.10 -15.15 16.62
C PRO A 143 0.56 -13.77 16.46
N THR A 144 0.36 -13.15 15.31
CA THR A 144 0.78 -11.76 15.08
C THR A 144 -0.25 -10.75 15.63
N GLU A 145 0.10 -9.46 15.69
CA GLU A 145 -0.87 -8.40 16.00
C GLU A 145 -1.98 -8.32 14.92
N GLU A 146 -1.65 -8.71 13.69
CA GLU A 146 -2.62 -8.80 12.59
C GLU A 146 -3.41 -10.12 12.70
N SER A 147 -4.74 -10.02 12.67
CA SER A 147 -5.65 -11.16 12.84
C SER A 147 -5.48 -12.18 11.73
N GLY A 148 -5.38 -13.47 12.08
CA GLY A 148 -5.34 -14.57 11.12
C GLY A 148 -3.95 -14.96 10.60
N MET A 149 -2.89 -14.30 11.07
CA MET A 149 -1.51 -14.66 10.77
C MET A 149 -0.78 -15.20 11.99
N LEU A 150 0.10 -16.16 11.73
CA LEU A 150 1.06 -16.71 12.68
C LEU A 150 2.48 -16.38 12.22
N LYS A 151 3.42 -16.31 13.15
CA LYS A 151 4.82 -16.01 12.90
C LYS A 151 5.72 -16.92 13.73
N THR A 152 6.81 -17.35 13.14
CA THR A 152 7.94 -17.96 13.84
C THR A 152 9.24 -17.35 13.34
N THR A 153 10.31 -17.40 14.13
CA THR A 153 11.66 -17.12 13.64
C THR A 153 12.42 -18.44 13.64
N TRP A 154 12.86 -18.87 12.46
CA TRP A 154 13.37 -20.22 12.29
C TRP A 154 14.68 -20.21 11.51
N THR A 155 15.55 -21.19 11.79
CA THR A 155 16.85 -21.34 11.13
C THR A 155 16.83 -22.55 10.22
N GLY A 156 17.08 -22.33 8.93
CA GLY A 156 17.16 -23.39 7.94
C GLY A 156 18.40 -24.26 8.15
N PRO A 157 18.26 -25.59 8.34
CA PRO A 157 19.39 -26.45 8.62
C PRO A 157 20.34 -26.62 7.43
N ILE A 158 19.88 -26.39 6.19
CA ILE A 158 20.70 -26.50 4.98
C ILE A 158 21.28 -25.14 4.59
N SER A 159 20.44 -24.10 4.54
CA SER A 159 20.85 -22.76 4.14
C SER A 159 21.62 -22.00 5.22
N GLY A 160 21.39 -22.31 6.50
CA GLY A 160 21.85 -21.51 7.63
C GLY A 160 21.15 -20.16 7.76
N ILE A 161 20.09 -19.88 6.97
CA ILE A 161 19.33 -18.64 7.04
C ILE A 161 18.44 -18.65 8.29
N THR A 162 18.58 -17.64 9.13
CA THR A 162 17.69 -17.38 10.28
C THR A 162 16.80 -16.21 9.95
N GLN A 163 15.52 -16.47 9.69
CA GLN A 163 14.57 -15.43 9.29
C GLN A 163 13.14 -15.73 9.79
N PRO A 164 12.28 -14.70 9.90
CA PRO A 164 10.86 -14.88 10.10
C PRO A 164 10.20 -15.73 9.01
N VAL A 165 9.27 -16.58 9.41
CA VAL A 165 8.33 -17.24 8.51
C VAL A 165 6.92 -17.04 9.03
N TYR A 166 6.04 -16.60 8.14
CA TYR A 166 4.65 -16.29 8.44
C TYR A 166 3.73 -17.36 7.86
N ALA A 167 2.64 -17.66 8.56
CA ALA A 167 1.66 -18.64 8.14
C ALA A 167 0.22 -18.11 8.27
N ILE A 168 -0.62 -18.42 7.30
CA ILE A 168 -2.07 -18.25 7.34
C ILE A 168 -2.68 -19.64 7.19
N THR A 169 -3.48 -20.04 8.17
CA THR A 169 -4.27 -21.27 8.11
C THR A 169 -5.75 -20.94 7.97
N PRO A 170 -6.53 -21.73 7.22
CA PRO A 170 -7.96 -21.50 7.09
C PRO A 170 -8.67 -21.77 8.42
N ALA A 171 -9.84 -21.17 8.57
CA ALA A 171 -10.66 -21.29 9.78
C ALA A 171 -10.91 -22.76 10.14
N GLY A 172 -10.59 -23.11 11.39
CA GLY A 172 -10.78 -24.45 11.92
C GLY A 172 -9.72 -25.48 11.50
N TYR A 173 -8.60 -25.06 10.88
CA TYR A 173 -7.44 -25.93 10.66
C TYR A 173 -7.03 -26.66 11.94
N ARG A 174 -6.84 -27.98 11.84
CA ARG A 174 -6.15 -28.76 12.88
C ARG A 174 -5.22 -29.77 12.21
N PRO A 175 -4.02 -30.02 12.74
CA PRO A 175 -3.08 -31.00 12.17
C PRO A 175 -3.65 -32.43 11.98
N ASN A 176 -4.70 -32.76 12.73
CA ASN A 176 -5.27 -34.08 12.89
C ASN A 176 -6.80 -34.09 12.66
N ASP A 177 -7.30 -33.17 11.83
CA ASP A 177 -8.70 -33.16 11.37
C ASP A 177 -9.03 -34.15 10.24
N GLY A 178 -8.03 -34.88 9.74
CA GLY A 178 -8.18 -35.85 8.66
C GLY A 178 -8.34 -35.25 7.26
N LYS A 179 -8.26 -33.92 7.12
CA LYS A 179 -8.21 -33.23 5.82
C LYS A 179 -6.77 -33.14 5.35
N LYS A 180 -6.56 -33.09 4.04
CA LYS A 180 -5.28 -32.64 3.48
C LYS A 180 -5.39 -31.17 3.07
N TYR A 181 -4.25 -30.50 2.99
CA TYR A 181 -4.16 -29.09 2.64
C TYR A 181 -3.25 -28.84 1.43
N GLY A 182 -3.67 -27.97 0.53
CA GLY A 182 -2.77 -27.33 -0.43
C GLY A 182 -1.85 -26.32 0.25
N VAL A 183 -0.78 -25.92 -0.44
CA VAL A 183 0.19 -24.95 0.05
C VAL A 183 0.38 -23.87 -1.01
N ILE A 184 0.25 -22.61 -0.59
CA ILE A 184 0.72 -21.47 -1.37
C ILE A 184 1.88 -20.85 -0.61
N MET A 185 3.06 -20.84 -1.20
CA MET A 185 4.20 -20.10 -0.66
C MET A 185 4.27 -18.72 -1.30
N THR A 186 4.34 -17.65 -0.52
CA THR A 186 4.31 -16.27 -1.02
C THR A 186 5.67 -15.58 -0.87
N LEU A 187 6.15 -14.94 -1.93
CA LEU A 187 7.37 -14.13 -1.92
C LEU A 187 6.98 -12.65 -2.05
N HIS A 188 7.38 -11.83 -1.08
CA HIS A 188 7.13 -10.39 -1.11
C HIS A 188 8.02 -9.68 -2.13
N GLY A 189 7.63 -8.45 -2.48
CA GLY A 189 8.45 -7.54 -3.29
C GLY A 189 9.54 -6.86 -2.46
N TYR A 190 10.46 -6.17 -3.13
CA TYR A 190 11.44 -5.30 -2.49
C TYR A 190 11.19 -3.82 -2.85
N PRO A 191 11.30 -2.91 -1.87
CA PRO A 191 11.38 -3.19 -0.44
C PRO A 191 10.03 -3.72 0.07
N GLY A 192 10.07 -4.55 1.13
CA GLY A 192 8.87 -5.12 1.76
C GLY A 192 9.20 -6.33 2.64
N ASP A 193 8.18 -6.89 3.28
CA ASP A 193 8.25 -8.09 4.12
C ASP A 193 6.99 -8.97 3.92
N PRO A 194 6.99 -10.24 4.37
CA PRO A 194 5.86 -11.15 4.19
C PRO A 194 4.57 -10.64 4.85
N GLU A 195 4.65 -10.14 6.09
CA GLU A 195 3.47 -9.72 6.86
C GLU A 195 2.76 -8.54 6.21
N GLY A 196 3.51 -7.48 5.86
CA GLY A 196 2.95 -6.30 5.21
C GLY A 196 2.33 -6.62 3.85
N THR A 197 2.97 -7.51 3.09
CA THR A 197 2.48 -7.93 1.77
C THR A 197 1.19 -8.74 1.89
N MET A 198 1.17 -9.77 2.73
CA MET A 198 0.00 -10.65 2.87
C MET A 198 -1.19 -9.92 3.50
N TRP A 199 -0.94 -9.07 4.49
CA TRP A 199 -1.97 -8.22 5.08
C TRP A 199 -2.48 -7.16 4.10
N GLY A 200 -1.58 -6.45 3.42
CA GLY A 200 -1.93 -5.41 2.45
C GLY A 200 -2.74 -5.96 1.28
N ALA A 201 -2.46 -7.19 0.84
CA ALA A 201 -3.20 -7.89 -0.21
C ALA A 201 -4.44 -8.65 0.28
N GLN A 202 -4.77 -8.61 1.58
CA GLN A 202 -5.92 -9.31 2.18
C GLN A 202 -5.95 -10.81 1.87
N VAL A 203 -4.78 -11.45 1.96
CA VAL A 203 -4.62 -12.87 1.58
C VAL A 203 -5.46 -13.77 2.48
N SER A 204 -5.58 -13.48 3.78
CA SER A 204 -6.34 -14.31 4.72
C SER A 204 -7.83 -14.33 4.37
N GLU A 205 -8.41 -13.16 4.10
CA GLU A 205 -9.82 -13.02 3.75
C GLU A 205 -10.14 -13.66 2.40
N ALA A 206 -9.29 -13.41 1.39
CA ALA A 206 -9.46 -14.00 0.06
C ALA A 206 -9.31 -15.53 0.09
N LEU A 207 -8.34 -16.06 0.83
CA LEU A 207 -8.14 -17.49 1.01
C LEU A 207 -9.36 -18.15 1.63
N GLN A 208 -9.86 -17.60 2.74
CA GLN A 208 -11.02 -18.15 3.43
C GLN A 208 -12.26 -18.13 2.54
N SER A 209 -12.50 -17.00 1.86
CA SER A 209 -13.62 -16.85 0.93
C SER A 209 -13.57 -17.86 -0.22
N ALA A 210 -12.40 -18.09 -0.82
CA ALA A 210 -12.23 -19.04 -1.91
C ALA A 210 -12.47 -20.50 -1.46
N ILE A 211 -12.06 -20.85 -0.25
CA ILE A 211 -12.31 -22.17 0.35
C ILE A 211 -13.81 -22.34 0.64
N ASP A 212 -14.46 -21.34 1.26
CA ASP A 212 -15.88 -21.40 1.62
C ASP A 212 -16.79 -21.50 0.40
N GLN A 213 -16.41 -20.88 -0.71
CA GLN A 213 -17.10 -20.96 -2.00
C GLN A 213 -16.78 -22.24 -2.78
N GLY A 214 -15.84 -23.07 -2.32
CA GLY A 214 -15.41 -24.29 -3.02
C GLY A 214 -14.62 -24.02 -4.31
N LEU A 215 -14.02 -22.83 -4.45
CA LEU A 215 -13.21 -22.47 -5.62
C LEU A 215 -11.82 -23.11 -5.55
N ILE A 216 -11.31 -23.36 -4.35
CA ILE A 216 -10.05 -24.08 -4.09
C ILE A 216 -10.25 -25.12 -2.99
N PRO A 217 -9.43 -26.18 -2.93
CA PRO A 217 -9.41 -27.05 -1.77
C PRO A 217 -8.90 -26.33 -0.52
N PRO A 218 -9.09 -26.89 0.70
CA PRO A 218 -8.47 -26.37 1.91
C PRO A 218 -6.97 -26.15 1.69
N THR A 219 -6.48 -24.97 2.03
CA THR A 219 -5.14 -24.51 1.65
C THR A 219 -4.56 -23.66 2.77
N ILE A 220 -3.26 -23.79 3.04
CA ILE A 220 -2.49 -22.89 3.90
C ILE A 220 -1.61 -21.97 3.04
N VAL A 221 -1.29 -20.78 3.56
CA VAL A 221 -0.35 -19.86 2.92
C VAL A 221 0.86 -19.65 3.83
N ILE A 222 2.07 -19.71 3.26
CA ILE A 222 3.33 -19.56 3.99
C ILE A 222 4.18 -18.47 3.32
N GLY A 223 4.53 -17.43 4.06
CA GLY A 223 5.38 -16.34 3.57
C GLY A 223 6.73 -16.32 4.29
N PRO A 224 7.79 -16.93 3.72
CA PRO A 224 9.13 -16.79 4.26
C PRO A 224 9.70 -15.39 3.98
N GLU A 225 10.41 -14.83 4.96
CA GLU A 225 11.23 -13.63 4.74
C GLU A 225 12.43 -13.99 3.84
N VAL A 226 12.68 -13.15 2.83
CA VAL A 226 13.73 -13.36 1.83
C VAL A 226 14.76 -12.23 1.79
N ASN A 227 14.59 -11.15 2.56
CA ASN A 227 15.65 -10.18 2.83
C ASN A 227 16.65 -10.79 3.85
N VAL A 228 17.51 -11.68 3.35
CA VAL A 228 18.44 -12.48 4.17
C VAL A 228 19.68 -11.73 4.64
N ASP A 229 19.88 -10.50 4.15
CA ASP A 229 20.96 -9.58 4.48
C ASP A 229 20.51 -8.12 4.21
N ASP A 230 21.41 -7.14 4.39
CA ASP A 230 21.11 -5.71 4.27
C ASP A 230 20.97 -5.20 2.82
N SER A 231 20.94 -6.09 1.82
CA SER A 231 20.83 -5.71 0.41
C SER A 231 19.53 -6.18 -0.22
N GLU A 232 19.25 -5.70 -1.43
CA GLU A 232 18.11 -6.14 -2.23
C GLU A 232 18.11 -7.68 -2.32
N HIS A 233 16.97 -8.32 -2.08
CA HIS A 233 16.92 -9.78 -2.06
C HIS A 233 17.03 -10.37 -3.47
N ASP A 234 17.51 -11.61 -3.52
CA ASP A 234 17.60 -12.46 -4.71
C ASP A 234 16.79 -13.75 -4.48
N CYS A 235 16.69 -14.60 -5.50
CA CYS A 235 16.13 -15.95 -5.39
C CYS A 235 17.11 -17.06 -5.76
N ALA A 236 18.37 -16.73 -6.06
CA ALA A 236 19.42 -17.68 -6.40
C ALA A 236 20.42 -17.84 -5.25
N ASP A 237 21.10 -18.99 -5.22
CA ASP A 237 22.26 -19.19 -4.36
C ASP A 237 23.48 -18.54 -5.03
N LEU A 238 23.82 -17.32 -4.61
CA LEU A 238 24.93 -16.55 -5.16
C LEU A 238 26.20 -16.66 -4.30
N PRO A 239 27.39 -16.73 -4.91
CA PRO A 239 28.64 -16.75 -4.17
C PRO A 239 28.78 -15.56 -3.22
N GLY A 240 29.12 -15.83 -1.95
CA GLY A 240 29.32 -14.79 -0.93
C GLY A 240 28.02 -14.23 -0.33
N ARG A 241 26.86 -14.82 -0.64
CA ARG A 241 25.56 -14.45 -0.08
C ARG A 241 24.88 -15.64 0.58
N PRO A 242 23.94 -15.42 1.52
CA PRO A 242 23.12 -16.51 2.05
C PRO A 242 22.32 -17.22 0.93
N PRO A 243 22.18 -18.56 0.96
CA PRO A 243 21.63 -19.33 -0.14
C PRO A 243 20.08 -19.33 -0.14
N VAL A 244 19.50 -18.29 -0.76
CA VAL A 244 18.04 -18.06 -0.79
C VAL A 244 17.27 -19.14 -1.57
N PHE A 245 17.83 -19.66 -2.66
CA PHE A 245 17.16 -20.73 -3.42
C PHE A 245 17.03 -21.99 -2.56
N THR A 246 18.08 -22.33 -1.83
CA THR A 246 18.08 -23.46 -0.89
C THR A 246 17.07 -23.22 0.25
N TRP A 247 17.03 -22.02 0.82
CA TRP A 247 16.05 -21.65 1.84
C TRP A 247 14.60 -21.84 1.38
N VAL A 248 14.27 -21.30 0.20
CA VAL A 248 12.91 -21.29 -0.36
C VAL A 248 12.48 -22.67 -0.87
N THR A 249 13.41 -23.50 -1.38
CA THR A 249 13.04 -24.77 -2.04
C THR A 249 13.32 -26.02 -1.23
N LYS A 250 14.13 -25.94 -0.17
CA LYS A 250 14.51 -27.09 0.65
C LYS A 250 14.11 -26.89 2.11
N ASP A 251 14.62 -25.84 2.75
CA ASP A 251 14.42 -25.64 4.19
C ASP A 251 12.95 -25.33 4.53
N VAL A 252 12.39 -24.27 3.93
CA VAL A 252 11.01 -23.85 4.21
C VAL A 252 10.00 -24.95 3.85
N PRO A 253 10.05 -25.62 2.69
CA PRO A 253 9.17 -26.76 2.40
C PRO A 253 9.30 -27.93 3.37
N ALA A 254 10.50 -28.23 3.88
CA ALA A 254 10.70 -29.27 4.88
C ALA A 254 10.06 -28.88 6.22
N MET A 255 10.24 -27.63 6.65
CA MET A 255 9.62 -27.07 7.84
C MET A 255 8.09 -27.03 7.74
N ILE A 256 7.53 -26.67 6.57
CA ILE A 256 6.08 -26.74 6.32
C ILE A 256 5.56 -28.16 6.53
N LYS A 257 6.20 -29.17 5.92
CA LYS A 257 5.78 -30.57 6.04
C LYS A 257 5.87 -31.11 7.46
N ALA A 258 6.81 -30.60 8.25
CA ALA A 258 6.98 -31.01 9.65
C ALA A 258 5.92 -30.39 10.58
N ASN A 259 5.61 -29.10 10.41
CA ASN A 259 4.71 -28.35 11.31
C ASN A 259 3.23 -28.37 10.87
N PHE A 260 2.98 -28.61 9.58
CA PHE A 260 1.64 -28.79 9.00
C PHE A 260 1.54 -30.19 8.38
N PRO A 261 1.52 -31.27 9.19
CA PRO A 261 1.76 -32.64 8.72
C PRO A 261 0.69 -33.18 7.75
N ASN A 262 -0.42 -32.48 7.60
CA ASN A 262 -1.50 -32.80 6.68
C ASN A 262 -1.46 -31.98 5.38
N VAL A 263 -0.40 -31.24 5.08
CA VAL A 263 -0.20 -30.71 3.72
C VAL A 263 0.00 -31.84 2.72
N SER A 264 -0.46 -31.65 1.49
CA SER A 264 -0.21 -32.59 0.41
C SER A 264 1.28 -32.69 0.12
N THR A 265 1.74 -33.84 -0.35
CA THR A 265 3.11 -34.06 -0.84
C THR A 265 3.23 -33.94 -2.35
N GLU A 266 2.10 -33.80 -3.05
CA GLU A 266 2.02 -33.71 -4.50
C GLU A 266 2.24 -32.28 -4.97
N ARG A 267 3.17 -32.07 -5.90
CA ARG A 267 3.51 -30.71 -6.39
C ARG A 267 2.31 -29.94 -6.97
N ALA A 268 1.30 -30.64 -7.49
CA ALA A 268 0.11 -30.00 -8.06
C ALA A 268 -0.70 -29.21 -7.00
N ALA A 269 -0.57 -29.58 -5.72
CA ALA A 269 -1.16 -28.86 -4.60
C ALA A 269 -0.21 -27.80 -3.99
N TRP A 270 0.93 -27.52 -4.61
CA TRP A 270 1.91 -26.52 -4.18
C TRP A 270 2.09 -25.43 -5.24
N MET A 271 1.70 -24.20 -4.87
CA MET A 271 1.93 -23.00 -5.67
C MET A 271 2.98 -22.12 -5.01
N ILE A 272 3.85 -21.49 -5.81
CA ILE A 272 4.65 -20.36 -5.35
C ILE A 272 4.15 -19.06 -6.01
N ALA A 273 3.69 -18.12 -5.21
CA ALA A 273 3.19 -16.83 -5.66
C ALA A 273 4.16 -15.72 -5.26
N GLY A 274 4.20 -14.63 -6.02
CA GLY A 274 5.02 -13.50 -5.61
C GLY A 274 4.57 -12.18 -6.21
N PHE A 275 5.04 -11.10 -5.59
CA PHE A 275 4.71 -9.72 -5.90
C PHE A 275 5.97 -8.96 -6.30
N SER A 276 5.94 -8.18 -7.37
CA SER A 276 7.09 -7.39 -7.84
C SER A 276 8.37 -8.24 -7.99
N SER A 277 9.45 -7.97 -7.25
CA SER A 277 10.66 -8.81 -7.24
C SER A 277 10.38 -10.26 -6.86
N GLY A 278 9.52 -10.48 -5.87
CA GLY A 278 9.02 -11.80 -5.49
C GLY A 278 8.27 -12.48 -6.64
N ALA A 279 7.63 -11.74 -7.55
CA ALA A 279 6.95 -12.30 -8.72
C ALA A 279 7.92 -12.83 -9.77
N TYR A 280 9.03 -12.12 -10.01
CA TYR A 280 10.12 -12.67 -10.83
C TYR A 280 10.66 -13.95 -10.17
N CYS A 281 10.93 -13.87 -8.87
CA CYS A 281 11.51 -14.96 -8.12
C CYS A 281 10.61 -16.18 -7.97
N SER A 282 9.29 -16.01 -7.87
CA SER A 282 8.34 -17.13 -7.78
C SER A 282 8.36 -17.98 -9.05
N VAL A 283 8.26 -17.35 -10.22
CA VAL A 283 8.28 -18.04 -11.52
C VAL A 283 9.64 -18.64 -11.81
N TRP A 284 10.73 -17.91 -11.54
CA TRP A 284 12.09 -18.43 -11.68
C TRP A 284 12.32 -19.66 -10.80
N THR A 285 11.86 -19.62 -9.55
CA THR A 285 11.98 -20.71 -8.59
C THR A 285 11.16 -21.91 -9.02
N ALA A 286 9.90 -21.73 -9.44
CA ALA A 286 9.07 -22.82 -9.93
C ALA A 286 9.66 -23.52 -11.17
N MET A 287 10.35 -22.77 -12.03
CA MET A 287 11.04 -23.36 -13.18
C MET A 287 12.27 -24.19 -12.80
N ARG A 288 12.93 -23.85 -11.69
CA ARG A 288 14.15 -24.51 -11.23
C ARG A 288 13.94 -25.59 -10.16
N ALA A 289 12.82 -25.53 -9.46
CA ALA A 289 12.37 -26.54 -8.50
C ALA A 289 10.99 -27.10 -8.90
N PRO A 290 10.83 -27.62 -10.13
CA PRO A 290 9.56 -28.17 -10.56
C PRO A 290 9.12 -29.36 -9.72
N GLU A 291 10.01 -30.06 -9.02
CA GLU A 291 9.63 -31.14 -8.11
C GLU A 291 8.87 -30.64 -6.86
N VAL A 292 8.97 -29.35 -6.54
CA VAL A 292 8.32 -28.73 -5.37
C VAL A 292 7.02 -28.04 -5.76
N PHE A 293 7.02 -27.26 -6.85
CA PHE A 293 5.89 -26.43 -7.25
C PHE A 293 5.30 -26.88 -8.59
N GLY A 294 4.00 -27.17 -8.61
CA GLY A 294 3.24 -27.47 -9.83
C GLY A 294 2.66 -26.22 -10.49
N SER A 295 2.58 -25.11 -9.75
CA SER A 295 2.11 -23.83 -10.27
C SER A 295 2.89 -22.65 -9.70
N ALA A 296 2.85 -21.53 -10.42
CA ALA A 296 3.36 -20.25 -9.94
C ALA A 296 2.39 -19.10 -10.22
N ALA A 297 2.45 -18.06 -9.39
CA ALA A 297 1.76 -16.80 -9.65
C ALA A 297 2.75 -15.63 -9.66
N PHE A 298 2.61 -14.81 -10.70
CA PHE A 298 3.40 -13.62 -10.98
C PHE A 298 2.48 -12.41 -10.88
N LEU A 299 2.68 -11.55 -9.89
CA LEU A 299 1.92 -10.32 -9.71
C LEU A 299 2.86 -9.11 -9.88
N SER A 300 2.75 -8.42 -11.02
CA SER A 300 3.53 -7.23 -11.35
C SER A 300 5.06 -7.43 -11.33
N GLY A 301 5.58 -8.59 -11.73
CA GLY A 301 7.04 -8.76 -11.85
C GLY A 301 7.62 -8.18 -13.13
N TYR A 302 8.79 -8.68 -13.50
CA TYR A 302 9.55 -8.29 -14.68
C TYR A 302 10.17 -9.51 -15.37
N ASP A 303 10.51 -9.40 -16.65
CA ASP A 303 11.04 -10.55 -17.42
C ASP A 303 12.50 -10.85 -17.09
N THR A 304 13.30 -9.80 -16.84
CA THR A 304 14.73 -9.88 -16.53
C THR A 304 15.03 -9.13 -15.24
N GLN A 305 16.09 -9.52 -14.55
CA GLN A 305 16.40 -9.06 -13.20
C GLN A 305 16.75 -7.57 -13.18
N ILE A 306 16.02 -6.83 -12.35
CA ILE A 306 16.27 -5.41 -12.08
C ILE A 306 16.62 -5.14 -10.61
N GLU A 307 16.53 -6.16 -9.76
CA GLU A 307 16.85 -6.12 -8.34
C GLU A 307 17.80 -7.24 -7.94
N GLY A 308 18.33 -7.13 -6.72
CA GLY A 308 19.26 -8.09 -6.15
C GLY A 308 20.64 -8.03 -6.80
N GLU A 309 21.50 -8.96 -6.43
CA GLU A 309 22.81 -9.17 -7.03
C GLU A 309 22.73 -9.94 -8.36
N MET A 310 21.62 -10.63 -8.64
CA MET A 310 21.34 -11.28 -9.93
C MET A 310 21.39 -10.27 -11.09
N LYS A 311 20.99 -9.01 -10.90
CA LYS A 311 21.04 -7.97 -11.95
C LYS A 311 22.46 -7.59 -12.39
N ARG A 312 23.49 -7.95 -11.60
CA ARG A 312 24.89 -7.56 -11.82
C ARG A 312 25.76 -8.69 -12.40
N GLN A 313 25.22 -9.88 -12.62
CA GLN A 313 25.96 -11.07 -13.09
C GLN A 313 26.36 -11.03 -14.58
N GLY A 314 26.10 -9.92 -15.28
CA GLY A 314 26.48 -9.72 -16.68
C GLY A 314 25.43 -10.21 -17.68
N GLN A 315 25.60 -9.80 -18.95
CA GLN A 315 24.56 -9.94 -19.98
C GLN A 315 24.16 -11.39 -20.29
N GLN A 316 25.12 -12.31 -20.28
CA GLN A 316 24.82 -13.73 -20.53
C GLN A 316 23.95 -14.29 -19.40
N TYR A 317 24.29 -14.03 -18.14
CA TYR A 317 23.50 -14.49 -17.00
C TYR A 317 22.07 -13.92 -17.06
N LEU A 318 21.93 -12.62 -17.33
CA LEU A 318 20.62 -11.99 -17.47
C LEU A 318 19.79 -12.66 -18.57
N ALA A 319 20.37 -12.87 -19.76
CA ALA A 319 19.68 -13.51 -20.88
C ALA A 319 19.24 -14.94 -20.56
N GLU A 320 20.10 -15.75 -19.93
CA GLU A 320 19.79 -17.13 -19.55
C GLU A 320 18.74 -17.23 -18.43
N ASN A 321 18.54 -16.16 -17.68
CA ASN A 321 17.62 -16.09 -16.55
C ASN A 321 16.42 -15.16 -16.79
N THR A 322 16.24 -14.65 -18.01
CA THR A 322 15.01 -13.98 -18.42
C THR A 322 13.87 -15.01 -18.45
N LEU A 323 12.74 -14.74 -17.79
CA LEU A 323 11.68 -15.74 -17.57
C LEU A 323 11.12 -16.30 -18.88
N SER A 324 10.85 -15.44 -19.86
CA SER A 324 10.39 -15.85 -21.19
C SER A 324 11.44 -16.72 -21.92
N THR A 325 12.73 -16.42 -21.74
CA THR A 325 13.83 -17.22 -22.32
C THR A 325 13.95 -18.58 -21.62
N MET A 326 13.84 -18.61 -20.29
CA MET A 326 13.81 -19.85 -19.51
C MET A 326 12.64 -20.75 -19.93
N LEU A 327 11.42 -20.19 -20.05
CA LEU A 327 10.24 -20.90 -20.53
C LEU A 327 10.43 -21.45 -21.94
N ALA A 328 11.00 -20.65 -22.85
CA ALA A 328 11.27 -21.08 -24.21
C ALA A 328 12.29 -22.23 -24.28
N ASN A 329 13.27 -22.27 -23.37
CA ASN A 329 14.38 -23.22 -23.44
C ASN A 329 14.23 -24.46 -22.55
N ARG A 330 13.33 -24.43 -21.56
CA ARG A 330 13.13 -25.56 -20.65
C ARG A 330 12.42 -26.74 -21.31
N THR A 331 12.54 -27.91 -20.70
CA THR A 331 11.65 -29.05 -20.96
C THR A 331 10.34 -28.84 -20.21
N PRO A 332 9.19 -28.83 -20.90
CA PRO A 332 7.89 -28.72 -20.25
C PRO A 332 7.56 -29.94 -19.40
N ASP A 333 6.95 -29.71 -18.23
CA ASP A 333 6.54 -30.76 -17.29
C ASP A 333 5.11 -30.59 -16.77
N GLY A 334 4.36 -29.61 -17.30
CA GLY A 334 3.01 -29.27 -16.90
C GLY A 334 2.94 -28.12 -15.90
N LEU A 335 4.00 -27.30 -15.78
CA LEU A 335 3.99 -26.11 -14.93
C LEU A 335 2.93 -25.13 -15.41
N ARG A 336 2.08 -24.68 -14.48
CA ARG A 336 1.04 -23.67 -14.75
C ARG A 336 1.43 -22.34 -14.13
N ILE A 337 1.33 -21.24 -14.88
CA ILE A 337 1.69 -19.89 -14.41
C ILE A 337 0.50 -18.94 -14.59
N TYR A 338 0.07 -18.28 -13.52
CA TYR A 338 -0.80 -17.11 -13.60
C TYR A 338 0.05 -15.86 -13.62
N ALA A 339 -0.06 -15.06 -14.68
CA ALA A 339 0.79 -13.88 -14.88
C ALA A 339 -0.05 -12.62 -14.97
N MET A 340 -0.19 -11.93 -13.84
CA MET A 340 -1.01 -10.73 -13.69
C MET A 340 -0.16 -9.47 -13.57
N ALA A 341 -0.47 -8.47 -14.40
CA ALA A 341 0.07 -7.11 -14.26
C ALA A 341 -0.74 -6.13 -15.10
N ALA A 342 -0.94 -4.91 -14.59
CA ALA A 342 -1.63 -3.87 -15.36
C ALA A 342 -0.79 -3.39 -16.57
N GLN A 343 -1.45 -3.00 -17.66
CA GLN A 343 -0.78 -2.49 -18.86
C GLN A 343 -0.09 -1.13 -18.64
N ASP A 344 -0.53 -0.38 -17.63
CA ASP A 344 0.08 0.88 -17.19
C ASP A 344 1.07 0.71 -16.03
N ASP A 345 1.41 -0.53 -15.65
CA ASP A 345 2.51 -0.84 -14.74
C ASP A 345 3.85 -0.44 -15.39
N ALA A 346 4.56 0.48 -14.74
CA ALA A 346 5.80 1.06 -15.26
C ALA A 346 7.00 0.09 -15.25
N VAL A 347 6.91 -1.02 -14.51
CA VAL A 347 7.96 -2.03 -14.40
C VAL A 347 7.94 -3.00 -15.60
N GLY A 348 6.87 -3.00 -16.40
CA GLY A 348 6.77 -3.84 -17.60
C GLY A 348 6.23 -5.25 -17.34
N GLY A 349 5.45 -5.44 -16.26
CA GLY A 349 4.85 -6.73 -15.92
C GLY A 349 3.88 -7.26 -16.99
N ALA A 350 3.04 -6.42 -17.58
CA ALA A 350 2.10 -6.89 -18.61
C ALA A 350 2.81 -7.40 -19.89
N PRO A 351 3.80 -6.68 -20.45
CA PRO A 351 4.66 -7.22 -21.51
C PRO A 351 5.32 -8.54 -21.13
N THR A 352 5.76 -8.68 -19.88
CA THR A 352 6.38 -9.91 -19.37
C THR A 352 5.38 -11.07 -19.36
N ALA A 353 4.15 -10.87 -18.85
CA ALA A 353 3.10 -11.88 -18.83
C ALA A 353 2.80 -12.41 -20.24
N VAL A 354 2.71 -11.52 -21.22
CA VAL A 354 2.49 -11.89 -22.64
C VAL A 354 3.72 -12.58 -23.24
N ALA A 355 4.93 -12.11 -22.94
CA ALA A 355 6.17 -12.74 -23.41
C ALA A 355 6.30 -14.19 -22.90
N MET A 356 6.03 -14.41 -21.61
CA MET A 356 5.98 -15.74 -21.01
C MET A 356 4.91 -16.61 -21.68
N ALA A 357 3.71 -16.09 -21.90
CA ALA A 357 2.63 -16.82 -22.57
C ALA A 357 2.96 -17.23 -24.01
N ASN A 358 3.65 -16.37 -24.76
CA ASN A 358 4.10 -16.69 -26.10
C ASN A 358 5.29 -17.67 -26.14
N ALA A 359 6.09 -17.71 -25.06
CA ALA A 359 7.25 -18.60 -24.95
C ALA A 359 6.91 -20.01 -24.45
N ALA A 360 5.82 -20.15 -23.68
CA ALA A 360 5.42 -21.41 -23.07
C ALA A 360 5.11 -22.50 -24.11
N LYS A 361 5.54 -23.73 -23.82
CA LYS A 361 5.32 -24.92 -24.65
C LYS A 361 4.51 -25.93 -23.87
N ALA A 362 3.46 -26.48 -24.49
CA ALA A 362 2.66 -27.52 -23.86
C ALA A 362 3.53 -28.72 -23.41
N PRO A 363 3.20 -29.37 -22.27
CA PRO A 363 2.06 -29.08 -21.38
C PRO A 363 2.22 -27.90 -20.41
N ASP A 364 3.36 -27.19 -20.39
CA ASP A 364 3.44 -25.96 -19.60
C ASP A 364 2.46 -24.92 -20.16
N SER A 365 1.92 -24.08 -19.27
CA SER A 365 0.96 -23.05 -19.65
C SER A 365 1.15 -21.77 -18.83
N VAL A 366 0.90 -20.64 -19.47
CA VAL A 366 0.85 -19.33 -18.81
C VAL A 366 -0.49 -18.70 -19.17
N THR A 367 -1.22 -18.25 -18.14
CA THR A 367 -2.46 -17.49 -18.30
C THR A 367 -2.14 -16.01 -18.02
N PRO A 368 -2.01 -15.16 -19.04
CA PRO A 368 -1.80 -13.74 -18.83
C PRO A 368 -3.11 -13.08 -18.41
N ASP A 369 -3.02 -12.21 -17.40
CA ASP A 369 -4.08 -11.34 -16.91
C ASP A 369 -3.56 -9.89 -16.92
N THR A 370 -4.07 -9.10 -17.85
CA THR A 370 -3.47 -7.81 -18.24
C THR A 370 -4.51 -6.69 -18.22
N PRO A 371 -5.07 -6.36 -17.05
CA PRO A 371 -6.03 -5.26 -16.93
C PRO A 371 -5.41 -3.96 -17.47
N GLU A 372 -6.22 -3.10 -18.07
CA GLU A 372 -5.70 -1.89 -18.73
C GLU A 372 -5.03 -0.92 -17.75
N THR A 373 -5.50 -0.89 -16.50
CA THR A 373 -5.07 0.06 -15.48
C THR A 373 -4.94 -0.59 -14.12
N GLY A 374 -4.02 -0.08 -13.31
CA GLY A 374 -3.80 -0.49 -11.92
C GLY A 374 -2.42 -0.09 -11.41
N GLY A 375 -1.47 0.12 -12.32
CA GLY A 375 -0.09 0.44 -12.03
C GLY A 375 0.63 -0.67 -11.26
N HIS A 376 1.77 -0.30 -10.68
CA HIS A 376 2.54 -1.17 -9.79
C HIS A 376 2.14 -0.91 -8.34
N ALA A 377 1.03 -1.51 -7.89
CA ALA A 377 0.42 -1.10 -6.61
C ALA A 377 -0.37 -2.20 -5.89
N GLY A 378 -0.36 -2.12 -4.56
CA GLY A 378 -1.12 -3.01 -3.67
C GLY A 378 -2.62 -3.15 -3.96
N PRO A 379 -3.37 -2.08 -4.31
CA PRO A 379 -4.78 -2.21 -4.65
C PRO A 379 -5.05 -3.16 -5.82
N LEU A 380 -4.22 -3.11 -6.89
CA LEU A 380 -4.31 -4.04 -8.01
C LEU A 380 -4.06 -5.47 -7.54
N TRP A 381 -3.03 -5.67 -6.73
CA TRP A 381 -2.71 -7.01 -6.23
C TRP A 381 -3.83 -7.59 -5.38
N ARG A 382 -4.39 -6.79 -4.46
CA ARG A 382 -5.53 -7.16 -3.62
C ARG A 382 -6.75 -7.56 -4.45
N GLU A 383 -7.06 -6.78 -5.48
CA GLU A 383 -8.19 -7.06 -6.38
C GLU A 383 -8.04 -8.40 -7.12
N HIS A 384 -6.81 -8.81 -7.44
CA HIS A 384 -6.52 -10.02 -8.20
C HIS A 384 -6.13 -11.25 -7.37
N ILE A 385 -6.01 -11.17 -6.03
CA ILE A 385 -5.82 -12.38 -5.20
C ILE A 385 -6.99 -13.37 -5.38
N PRO A 386 -8.27 -12.97 -5.30
CA PRO A 386 -9.38 -13.89 -5.55
C PRO A 386 -9.31 -14.52 -6.94
N THR A 387 -8.99 -13.74 -7.97
CA THR A 387 -8.81 -14.23 -9.35
C THR A 387 -7.69 -15.25 -9.47
N MET A 388 -6.53 -15.00 -8.84
CA MET A 388 -5.43 -15.96 -8.78
C MET A 388 -5.85 -17.28 -8.12
N LEU A 389 -6.59 -17.22 -7.00
CA LEU A 389 -7.06 -18.41 -6.29
C LEU A 389 -8.06 -19.20 -7.13
N ALA A 390 -9.04 -18.53 -7.73
CA ALA A 390 -9.99 -19.16 -8.65
C ALA A 390 -9.26 -19.77 -9.87
N TRP A 391 -8.26 -19.09 -10.43
CA TRP A 391 -7.44 -19.65 -11.50
C TRP A 391 -6.70 -20.91 -11.05
N TRP A 392 -6.14 -20.93 -9.85
CA TRP A 392 -5.41 -22.10 -9.37
C TRP A 392 -6.34 -23.32 -9.24
N GLY A 393 -7.49 -23.13 -8.60
CA GLY A 393 -8.54 -24.14 -8.43
C GLY A 393 -9.31 -24.52 -9.69
N SER A 394 -9.10 -23.81 -10.80
CA SER A 394 -9.67 -24.13 -12.12
C SER A 394 -9.13 -25.42 -12.74
N ASP A 395 -8.15 -26.08 -12.11
CA ASP A 395 -7.61 -27.37 -12.52
C ASP A 395 -7.85 -28.41 -11.42
N ASN A 396 -8.51 -29.50 -11.80
CA ASN A 396 -8.83 -30.58 -10.89
C ASN A 396 -7.58 -31.33 -10.39
N SER A 397 -6.41 -31.17 -11.00
CA SER A 397 -5.15 -31.71 -10.46
C SER A 397 -4.87 -31.20 -9.04
N VAL A 398 -5.26 -29.95 -8.73
CA VAL A 398 -5.12 -29.35 -7.39
C VAL A 398 -6.03 -30.06 -6.39
N ALA A 399 -7.33 -30.16 -6.70
CA ALA A 399 -8.31 -30.85 -5.85
C ALA A 399 -7.97 -32.35 -5.66
N HIS A 400 -7.56 -33.03 -6.73
CA HIS A 400 -7.14 -34.43 -6.68
C HIS A 400 -5.90 -34.64 -5.79
N ALA A 401 -4.92 -33.74 -5.88
CA ALA A 401 -3.72 -33.78 -5.04
C ALA A 401 -4.03 -33.56 -3.54
N VAL A 402 -5.13 -32.90 -3.21
CA VAL A 402 -5.63 -32.71 -1.84
C VAL A 402 -6.70 -33.75 -1.45
N GLY A 403 -7.18 -34.56 -2.39
CA GLY A 403 -8.21 -35.59 -2.14
C GLY A 403 -9.61 -35.03 -1.87
N THR A 404 -9.91 -33.85 -2.41
CA THR A 404 -11.25 -33.22 -2.32
C THR A 404 -12.05 -33.42 -3.61
N PRO A 405 -13.37 -33.14 -3.59
CA PRO A 405 -14.14 -33.05 -4.83
C PRO A 405 -13.52 -32.04 -5.82
N PRO A 406 -13.70 -32.25 -7.13
CA PRO A 406 -13.30 -31.33 -8.19
C PRO A 406 -13.74 -29.88 -7.92
N THR A 407 -12.81 -28.92 -8.03
CA THR A 407 -13.10 -27.47 -7.85
C THR A 407 -13.22 -26.73 -9.18
N ALA A 408 -12.78 -27.33 -10.28
CA ALA A 408 -12.58 -26.62 -11.55
C ALA A 408 -13.86 -25.96 -12.09
N GLU A 409 -15.01 -26.63 -12.03
CA GLU A 409 -16.26 -26.08 -12.55
C GLU A 409 -16.74 -24.86 -11.75
N ALA A 410 -16.68 -24.94 -10.41
CA ALA A 410 -17.02 -23.83 -9.53
C ALA A 410 -16.06 -22.65 -9.71
N ALA A 411 -14.76 -22.95 -9.78
CA ALA A 411 -13.71 -21.97 -10.03
C ALA A 411 -13.90 -21.24 -11.38
N GLN A 412 -14.05 -21.97 -12.47
CA GLN A 412 -14.18 -21.41 -13.83
C GLN A 412 -15.48 -20.62 -14.04
N SER A 413 -16.55 -20.96 -13.31
CA SER A 413 -17.84 -20.24 -13.37
C SER A 413 -17.94 -19.06 -12.41
N SER A 414 -16.95 -18.86 -11.53
CA SER A 414 -16.93 -17.75 -10.58
C SER A 414 -16.72 -16.40 -11.26
N ASN A 415 -17.25 -15.35 -10.64
CA ASN A 415 -17.00 -13.96 -11.08
C ASN A 415 -15.51 -13.61 -11.00
N ASP A 416 -14.79 -14.19 -10.04
CA ASP A 416 -13.36 -13.96 -9.81
C ASP A 416 -12.53 -14.47 -10.98
N PHE A 417 -12.81 -15.68 -11.48
CA PHE A 417 -12.15 -16.23 -12.69
C PHE A 417 -12.55 -15.44 -13.95
N GLY A 418 -13.79 -14.95 -14.02
CA GLY A 418 -14.26 -14.11 -15.11
C GLY A 418 -13.57 -12.75 -15.24
N GLN A 419 -12.80 -12.31 -14.22
CA GLN A 419 -12.01 -11.07 -14.28
C GLN A 419 -10.72 -11.19 -15.08
N ILE A 420 -10.28 -12.41 -15.46
CA ILE A 420 -9.02 -12.59 -16.19
C ILE A 420 -9.08 -11.90 -17.55
N VAL A 421 -8.21 -10.90 -17.76
CA VAL A 421 -8.10 -10.16 -19.04
C VAL A 421 -6.92 -10.67 -19.85
N THR A 422 -7.16 -11.65 -20.71
CA THR A 422 -6.12 -12.21 -21.59
C THR A 422 -5.86 -11.30 -22.80
N SER A 423 -4.63 -10.77 -22.90
CA SER A 423 -4.15 -10.07 -24.09
C SER A 423 -3.09 -10.90 -24.83
N GLN A 424 -3.16 -10.96 -26.16
CA GLN A 424 -2.11 -11.60 -26.99
C GLN A 424 -0.94 -10.65 -27.30
N THR A 425 -1.19 -9.34 -27.24
CA THR A 425 -0.20 -8.28 -27.43
C THR A 425 -0.53 -7.12 -26.53
N VAL A 426 0.48 -6.54 -25.88
CA VAL A 426 0.34 -5.33 -25.06
C VAL A 426 1.33 -4.29 -25.53
N THR A 427 0.87 -3.04 -25.65
CA THR A 427 1.78 -1.90 -25.89
C THR A 427 2.13 -1.32 -24.53
N HIS A 428 3.40 -1.40 -24.13
CA HIS A 428 3.85 -0.80 -22.88
C HIS A 428 3.55 0.70 -22.89
N ARG A 429 2.56 1.14 -22.09
CA ARG A 429 2.12 2.53 -22.01
C ARG A 429 2.27 3.02 -20.58
N THR A 430 3.45 3.54 -20.26
CA THR A 430 3.61 4.34 -19.04
C THR A 430 2.83 5.64 -19.21
N ARG A 431 1.65 5.74 -18.59
CA ARG A 431 0.95 7.03 -18.52
C ARG A 431 1.74 7.92 -17.56
N PRO A 432 2.27 9.07 -18.00
CA PRO A 432 3.05 9.94 -17.12
C PRO A 432 2.26 10.35 -15.87
N PHE A 433 0.93 10.41 -15.95
CA PHE A 433 0.04 10.78 -14.83
C PHE A 433 -0.83 9.61 -14.29
N GLY A 434 -0.34 8.37 -14.29
CA GLY A 434 -1.01 7.23 -13.61
C GLY A 434 -0.95 7.31 -12.08
N VAL A 435 -1.61 6.40 -11.34
CA VAL A 435 -1.69 6.43 -9.86
C VAL A 435 -0.32 6.42 -9.18
N ASN A 436 0.73 5.91 -9.85
CA ASN A 436 2.14 6.00 -9.44
C ASN A 436 3.06 6.54 -10.56
N GLY A 437 2.50 7.23 -11.55
CA GLY A 437 3.27 7.80 -12.66
C GLY A 437 4.17 8.95 -12.18
N VAL A 438 5.38 9.06 -12.74
CA VAL A 438 6.35 10.12 -12.41
C VAL A 438 5.71 11.52 -12.50
N GLY A 439 4.86 11.75 -13.49
CA GLY A 439 4.08 12.98 -13.64
C GLY A 439 3.04 13.21 -12.55
N SER A 440 2.41 12.18 -11.99
CA SER A 440 1.50 12.32 -10.84
C SER A 440 2.26 12.71 -9.57
N LEU A 441 3.43 12.12 -9.33
CA LEU A 441 4.31 12.49 -8.21
C LEU A 441 4.82 13.94 -8.36
N VAL A 442 5.20 14.33 -9.58
CA VAL A 442 5.57 15.72 -9.90
C VAL A 442 4.39 16.68 -9.71
N VAL A 443 3.17 16.31 -10.12
CA VAL A 443 1.97 17.14 -9.94
C VAL A 443 1.60 17.28 -8.47
N VAL A 444 1.67 16.22 -7.66
CA VAL A 444 1.46 16.30 -6.21
C VAL A 444 2.50 17.20 -5.56
N GLY A 445 3.79 17.06 -5.94
CA GLY A 445 4.86 17.95 -5.48
C GLY A 445 4.62 19.41 -5.88
N LEU A 446 4.20 19.67 -7.11
CA LEU A 446 3.86 21.01 -7.59
C LEU A 446 2.61 21.57 -6.91
N LEU A 447 1.58 20.78 -6.67
CA LEU A 447 0.37 21.18 -5.95
C LEU A 447 0.67 21.50 -4.49
N ALA A 448 1.56 20.76 -3.84
CA ALA A 448 2.03 21.06 -2.50
C ALA A 448 2.81 22.39 -2.46
N LEU A 449 3.71 22.62 -3.42
CA LEU A 449 4.46 23.87 -3.57
C LEU A 449 3.54 25.07 -3.89
N LEU A 450 2.57 24.89 -4.78
CA LEU A 450 1.60 25.91 -5.15
C LEU A 450 0.61 26.21 -4.00
N SER A 451 0.22 25.20 -3.23
CA SER A 451 -0.60 25.39 -2.02
C SER A 451 0.17 26.17 -0.96
N ALA A 452 1.45 25.84 -0.74
CA ALA A 452 2.33 26.60 0.14
C ALA A 452 2.49 28.06 -0.32
N LEU A 453 2.65 28.28 -1.63
CA LEU A 453 2.74 29.62 -2.23
C LEU A 453 1.42 30.39 -2.12
N PHE A 454 0.27 29.74 -2.36
CA PHE A 454 -1.05 30.34 -2.25
C PHE A 454 -1.37 30.74 -0.81
N CYS A 455 -1.06 29.88 0.17
CA CYS A 455 -1.15 30.21 1.59
C CYS A 455 -0.27 31.42 1.95
N ALA A 456 0.98 31.47 1.45
CA ALA A 456 1.87 32.61 1.67
C ALA A 456 1.33 33.93 1.09
N LEU A 457 0.60 33.89 -0.04
CA LEU A 457 0.12 35.06 -0.76
C LEU A 457 -1.29 35.54 -0.37
N ARG A 458 -2.20 34.64 0.06
CA ARG A 458 -3.63 34.94 0.29
C ARG A 458 -4.02 35.12 1.75
N VAL A 459 -3.32 34.49 2.69
CA VAL A 459 -3.53 34.68 4.14
C VAL A 459 -3.45 36.16 4.59
N PRO A 460 -2.63 37.03 3.98
CA PRO A 460 -2.65 38.46 4.28
C PRO A 460 -3.94 39.19 3.88
N ARG A 461 -4.66 38.71 2.85
CA ARG A 461 -5.79 39.44 2.22
C ARG A 461 -7.14 39.05 2.82
N TRP A 462 -7.34 37.79 3.19
CA TRP A 462 -8.61 37.32 3.75
C TRP A 462 -8.90 37.87 5.14
N VAL A 463 -7.85 38.18 5.90
CA VAL A 463 -7.99 38.77 7.23
C VAL A 463 -8.15 40.30 7.17
N ALA A 464 -7.91 40.94 6.03
CA ALA A 464 -8.19 42.37 5.83
C ALA A 464 -9.68 42.63 5.55
N ALA A 465 -10.38 41.69 4.91
CA ALA A 465 -11.79 41.83 4.56
C ALA A 465 -12.75 41.62 5.77
N ALA A 466 -12.33 40.85 6.77
CA ALA A 466 -13.15 40.57 7.96
C ALA A 466 -13.12 41.69 9.04
N GLY A 467 -12.37 42.77 8.82
CA GLY A 467 -12.19 43.86 9.80
C GLY A 467 -12.91 45.17 9.46
N GLY A 468 -13.69 45.22 8.38
CA GLY A 468 -14.32 46.46 7.88
C GLY A 468 -15.80 46.54 8.22
N GLY A 469 -16.15 46.73 9.48
CA GLY A 469 -17.55 46.96 9.87
C GLY A 469 -17.71 47.48 11.29
N SER A 470 -17.77 48.80 11.46
CA SER A 470 -18.38 49.42 12.65
C SER A 470 -18.71 50.90 12.40
N SER A 471 -20.01 51.21 12.41
CA SER A 471 -20.59 52.57 12.49
C SER A 471 -20.28 53.25 13.84
N PRO A 472 -20.23 54.59 13.93
CA PRO A 472 -20.02 55.28 15.20
C PRO A 472 -21.33 55.76 15.85
N SER A 473 -21.37 55.73 17.18
CA SER A 473 -22.36 56.40 18.04
C SER A 473 -21.67 56.90 19.33
N PRO A 474 -22.25 57.89 20.05
CA PRO A 474 -21.55 59.12 20.39
C PRO A 474 -21.32 59.34 21.89
N SER A 475 -20.48 60.32 22.26
CA SER A 475 -20.51 60.92 23.60
C SER A 475 -20.11 62.40 23.59
N GLN A 476 -20.98 63.19 24.22
CA GLN A 476 -20.88 64.60 24.64
C GLN A 476 -19.63 64.86 25.51
N SER A 477 -19.10 66.08 25.71
CA SER A 477 -19.76 67.32 26.14
C SER A 477 -18.82 68.54 26.08
N ALA A 478 -19.34 69.74 25.80
CA ALA A 478 -19.21 70.97 26.61
C ALA A 478 -19.50 72.24 25.77
N ASP A 479 -20.50 73.00 26.19
CA ASP A 479 -20.84 74.39 25.82
C ASP A 479 -20.21 75.35 26.87
N PRO A 480 -20.05 76.68 26.64
CA PRO A 480 -21.18 77.60 26.39
C PRO A 480 -20.95 78.87 25.50
N ASP A 481 -22.08 79.58 25.29
CA ASP A 481 -22.32 80.98 24.85
C ASP A 481 -22.18 81.29 23.33
N GLU A 482 -23.07 82.01 22.61
CA GLU A 482 -24.24 82.86 22.93
C GLU A 482 -25.06 83.16 21.63
N ALA A 483 -26.36 83.46 21.81
CA ALA A 483 -27.25 84.32 20.99
C ALA A 483 -27.79 83.91 19.58
N GLY A 484 -29.14 83.98 19.44
CA GLY A 484 -29.76 84.38 18.15
C GLY A 484 -31.13 83.79 17.72
N ALA A 485 -32.20 84.15 18.43
CA ALA A 485 -33.57 84.49 17.96
C ALA A 485 -34.32 83.76 16.79
N ALA A 486 -35.63 83.54 17.08
CA ALA A 486 -36.82 83.77 16.22
C ALA A 486 -37.45 82.64 15.38
N THR A 487 -38.50 82.03 15.96
CA THR A 487 -39.92 81.96 15.50
C THR A 487 -40.31 81.74 14.03
N ALA A 488 -41.25 80.78 13.86
CA ALA A 488 -42.57 80.91 13.19
C ALA A 488 -42.87 80.00 11.96
N ASP A 489 -43.82 79.09 12.21
CA ASP A 489 -45.11 78.89 11.51
C ASP A 489 -45.32 78.00 10.27
N ARG A 490 -46.38 77.19 10.44
CA ARG A 490 -47.47 76.77 9.52
C ARG A 490 -47.28 75.78 8.36
N ALA A 491 -48.04 74.67 8.51
CA ALA A 491 -49.17 74.19 7.67
C ALA A 491 -48.90 73.92 6.16
N THR A 492 -49.42 72.91 5.47
CA THR A 492 -50.67 72.12 5.58
C THR A 492 -50.64 71.02 4.51
N ALA A 493 -51.32 69.88 4.75
CA ALA A 493 -52.20 69.12 3.84
C ALA A 493 -51.66 68.60 2.47
N ALA A 494 -52.10 67.48 1.90
CA ALA A 494 -52.97 66.37 2.29
C ALA A 494 -52.98 65.36 1.13
N GLY A 495 -53.21 64.09 1.50
CA GLY A 495 -53.96 63.10 0.73
C GLY A 495 -53.21 62.38 -0.40
N SER A 496 -53.52 61.11 -0.70
CA SER A 496 -54.47 60.16 -0.12
C SER A 496 -54.38 58.87 -0.95
N ALA A 497 -54.31 57.72 -0.27
CA ALA A 497 -54.98 56.43 -0.52
C ALA A 497 -54.83 55.74 -1.91
N ASN A 498 -54.83 54.41 -2.08
CA ASN A 498 -55.47 53.28 -1.39
C ASN A 498 -54.68 52.00 -1.77
N SER A 499 -54.42 51.03 -0.86
CA SER A 499 -55.29 49.86 -0.50
C SER A 499 -55.51 48.89 -1.68
N ALA A 500 -55.50 47.55 -1.62
CA ALA A 500 -55.47 46.52 -0.57
C ALA A 500 -55.56 45.14 -1.31
N ILE A 501 -54.81 44.08 -0.91
CA ILE A 501 -55.26 42.84 -0.20
C ILE A 501 -55.58 41.60 -1.08
N ALA A 502 -54.89 40.48 -0.72
CA ALA A 502 -55.21 39.01 -0.71
C ALA A 502 -55.79 38.32 -1.97
N SER A 503 -55.66 37.01 -2.24
CA SER A 503 -55.70 35.81 -1.37
C SER A 503 -55.25 34.54 -2.15
N GLU A 504 -54.82 33.50 -1.43
CA GLU A 504 -54.68 32.05 -1.81
C GLU A 504 -56.05 31.34 -2.05
N PRO A 505 -56.23 29.98 -2.19
CA PRO A 505 -55.34 28.80 -2.47
C PRO A 505 -55.91 27.74 -3.49
N ASP A 506 -55.16 26.64 -3.66
CA ASP A 506 -55.54 25.20 -3.68
C ASP A 506 -56.02 24.37 -4.91
N GLU A 507 -55.63 23.08 -4.81
CA GLU A 507 -56.16 21.81 -5.35
C GLU A 507 -55.76 21.22 -6.74
N ALA A 508 -54.96 20.14 -6.65
CA ALA A 508 -55.26 18.72 -6.96
C ALA A 508 -55.70 18.21 -8.36
N ASP A 509 -54.96 17.18 -8.81
CA ASP A 509 -55.41 15.80 -9.12
C ASP A 509 -55.33 15.23 -10.57
N THR A 510 -54.95 13.94 -10.58
CA THR A 510 -55.18 12.83 -11.54
C THR A 510 -54.47 12.70 -12.90
N GLY A 511 -53.99 11.47 -13.18
CA GLY A 511 -54.47 10.74 -14.38
C GLY A 511 -53.47 10.09 -15.38
N THR A 512 -52.92 8.92 -15.02
CA THR A 512 -52.82 7.63 -15.79
C THR A 512 -52.59 7.48 -17.33
N SER A 513 -51.79 6.42 -17.62
CA SER A 513 -51.83 5.43 -18.76
C SER A 513 -51.02 5.75 -20.04
N GLN A 514 -50.56 4.83 -20.90
CA GLN A 514 -50.01 3.44 -20.90
C GLN A 514 -49.72 3.08 -22.39
N ALA A 515 -48.66 2.31 -22.67
CA ALA A 515 -48.42 1.45 -23.88
C ALA A 515 -48.17 2.14 -25.27
N THR A 516 -47.32 1.67 -26.21
CA THR A 516 -47.10 0.31 -26.80
C THR A 516 -45.86 0.27 -27.74
N GLY A 517 -45.32 -0.94 -27.98
CA GLY A 517 -44.58 -1.37 -29.19
C GLY A 517 -43.10 -1.75 -28.94
N GLY A 518 -42.59 -2.99 -29.05
CA GLY A 518 -43.07 -4.26 -29.61
C GLY A 518 -42.26 -4.67 -30.85
N GLY A 519 -41.49 -5.78 -30.79
CA GLY A 519 -41.12 -6.56 -31.99
C GLY A 519 -39.67 -7.06 -32.12
N ALA A 520 -39.48 -8.37 -31.96
CA ALA A 520 -38.29 -9.17 -32.28
C ALA A 520 -38.35 -9.76 -33.71
N LEU A 521 -37.21 -10.08 -34.34
CA LEU A 521 -36.88 -11.40 -34.97
C LEU A 521 -35.58 -11.38 -35.82
N ALA A 522 -34.59 -12.16 -35.38
CA ALA A 522 -33.90 -13.27 -36.05
C ALA A 522 -33.85 -13.45 -37.61
N VAL A 523 -32.60 -13.71 -38.07
CA VAL A 523 -32.13 -14.79 -38.99
C VAL A 523 -32.11 -14.56 -40.52
N LEU A 524 -30.89 -14.49 -41.09
CA LEU A 524 -30.34 -15.36 -42.17
C LEU A 524 -29.02 -14.79 -42.76
N ARG A 525 -27.87 -15.34 -42.34
CA ARG A 525 -26.80 -15.96 -43.17
C ARG A 525 -25.48 -16.03 -42.43
#